data_AF-A0A4Z1HPC0-F1
#
_entry.id   AF-A0A4Z1HPC0-F1
#
_cell.length_a   1.000
_cell.length_b   1.000
_cell.length_c   1.000
_cell.angle_alpha   90.00
_cell.angle_beta   90.00
_cell.angle_gamma   90.00
#
_symmetry.space_group_name_H-M   'P 1'
#
loop_
_entity.id
_entity.type
_entity.pdbx_description
1 polymer ?
#
loop_
_entity_poly.entity_id
_entity_poly.type
_entity_poly.pdbx_seq_one_letter_code
_entity_poly.pdbx_strand_id
1 'polypeptide(L)'
;MFLTSLALLASDYATKPIPPQSVNMSSPMIEASCIEIPRIEILPMKQRSQIQNLEEDWTGTSSTVMRRKLQNRLNQRASRQRRKADSRKLQAITKVVE
;
A
#
# COMPACT_ATOMS: atom_id res chain seq x y z
N MET A 1 -28.71 14.03 9.11
CA MET A 1 -28.00 14.29 10.37
C MET A 1 -27.52 12.96 10.92
N PHE A 2 -26.23 12.65 10.81
CA PHE A 2 -25.62 11.52 11.52
C PHE A 2 -24.19 11.91 11.89
N LEU A 3 -24.01 12.31 13.14
CA LEU A 3 -22.70 12.51 13.76
C LEU A 3 -22.17 11.11 14.13
N THR A 4 -21.13 10.65 13.45
CA THR A 4 -20.36 9.51 13.96
C THR A 4 -19.17 10.07 14.74
N SER A 5 -19.23 9.79 16.04
CA SER A 5 -18.25 10.15 17.04
C SER A 5 -16.88 9.58 16.68
N LEU A 6 -15.89 10.47 16.56
CA LEU A 6 -14.48 10.13 16.42
C LEU A 6 -13.98 9.71 17.82
N ALA A 7 -13.96 8.41 18.10
CA ALA A 7 -13.28 7.90 19.28
C ALA A 7 -11.77 8.09 19.09
N LEU A 8 -11.21 9.09 19.78
CA LEU A 8 -9.78 9.23 20.03
C LEU A 8 -9.32 7.98 20.80
N LEU A 9 -8.67 7.04 20.12
CA LEU A 9 -7.67 6.20 20.80
C LEU A 9 -6.41 7.05 20.93
N ALA A 10 -6.25 7.69 22.09
CA ALA A 10 -4.94 8.11 22.56
C ALA A 10 -4.11 6.84 22.77
N SER A 11 -3.41 6.42 21.72
CA SER A 11 -2.36 5.41 21.86
C SER A 11 -1.16 6.15 22.42
N ASP A 12 -0.89 5.96 23.70
CA ASP A 12 0.33 6.42 24.36
C ASP A 12 1.55 5.76 23.71
N TYR A 13 2.06 6.31 22.61
CA TYR A 13 3.41 6.03 22.12
C TYR A 13 4.41 6.81 22.99
N ALA A 14 4.41 6.49 24.28
CA ALA A 14 5.52 6.81 25.15
C ALA A 14 6.70 5.94 24.70
N THR A 15 7.62 6.54 23.95
CA THR A 15 8.94 5.96 23.68
C THR A 15 9.61 5.73 25.02
N LYS A 16 9.52 4.51 25.55
CA LYS A 16 10.24 4.14 26.78
C LYS A 16 11.73 4.35 26.50
N PRO A 17 12.46 5.15 27.30
CA PRO A 17 13.87 5.31 27.10
C PRO A 17 14.54 3.94 27.21
N ILE A 18 15.36 3.62 26.21
CA ILE A 18 16.16 2.41 26.20
C ILE A 18 17.03 2.45 27.46
N PRO A 19 16.96 1.44 28.35
CA PRO A 19 17.84 1.41 29.52
C PRO A 19 19.30 1.35 29.04
N PRO A 20 20.24 2.02 29.73
CA PRO A 20 21.65 1.93 29.36
C PRO A 20 22.07 0.46 29.45
N GLN A 21 22.37 -0.14 28.31
CA GLN A 21 22.94 -1.48 28.29
C GLN A 21 24.33 -1.37 28.93
N SER A 22 24.49 -1.97 30.11
CA SER A 22 25.82 -2.16 30.69
C SER A 22 26.60 -3.08 29.77
N VAL A 23 27.48 -2.49 28.97
CA VAL A 23 28.38 -3.23 28.09
C VAL A 23 29.42 -3.94 28.94
N ASN A 24 29.17 -5.22 29.22
CA ASN A 24 30.13 -6.09 29.87
C ASN A 24 31.13 -6.55 28.80
N MET A 25 32.30 -5.90 28.73
CA MET A 25 33.34 -6.12 27.73
C MET A 25 34.19 -7.37 28.06
N SER A 26 33.55 -8.53 28.13
CA SER A 26 34.25 -9.79 28.44
C SER A 26 33.56 -10.98 27.77
N SER A 27 33.57 -11.01 26.44
CA SER A 27 33.38 -12.27 25.70
C SER A 27 34.14 -12.21 24.37
N PRO A 28 35.23 -12.98 24.21
CA PRO A 28 35.87 -13.13 22.92
C PRO A 28 35.13 -14.22 22.12
N MET A 29 35.02 -14.01 20.80
CA MET A 29 34.57 -15.00 19.82
C MET A 29 33.07 -15.33 19.86
N ILE A 30 32.24 -14.40 19.38
CA ILE A 30 31.05 -14.80 18.63
C ILE A 30 31.49 -14.82 17.17
N GLU A 31 31.84 -16.02 16.74
CA GLU A 31 31.80 -16.50 15.36
C GLU A 31 30.84 -15.65 14.53
N ALA A 32 31.32 -15.11 13.41
CA ALA A 32 30.51 -14.30 12.51
C ALA A 32 29.36 -15.16 11.99
N SER A 33 28.28 -15.27 12.77
CA SER A 33 26.99 -15.71 12.30
C SER A 33 26.64 -14.69 11.23
N CYS A 34 26.84 -15.10 9.99
CA CYS A 34 26.34 -14.42 8.82
C CYS A 34 24.92 -13.97 9.16
N ILE A 35 24.74 -12.66 9.30
CA ILE A 35 23.41 -12.07 9.31
C ILE A 35 22.92 -12.36 7.90
N GLU A 36 22.24 -13.49 7.73
CA GLU A 36 21.63 -13.88 6.47
C GLU A 36 20.56 -12.84 6.20
N ILE A 37 20.91 -11.83 5.39
CA ILE A 37 19.96 -10.82 4.94
C ILE A 37 18.96 -11.57 4.07
N PRO A 38 17.70 -11.72 4.49
CA PRO A 38 16.72 -12.45 3.69
C PRO A 38 16.60 -11.75 2.35
N ARG A 39 16.74 -12.52 1.27
CA ARG A 39 16.51 -12.02 -0.09
C ARG A 39 15.02 -11.79 -0.27
N ILE A 40 14.58 -10.54 -0.11
CA ILE A 40 13.19 -10.14 -0.28
C ILE A 40 12.93 -9.85 -1.76
N GLU A 41 12.01 -10.60 -2.37
CA GLU A 41 11.58 -10.35 -3.75
C GLU A 41 10.62 -9.16 -3.80
N ILE A 42 10.96 -8.15 -4.59
CA ILE A 42 10.11 -6.97 -4.78
C ILE A 42 9.13 -7.25 -5.92
N LEU A 43 7.85 -7.43 -5.57
CA LEU A 43 6.78 -7.57 -6.55
C LEU A 43 6.19 -6.21 -6.95
N PRO A 44 5.72 -6.07 -8.20
CA PRO A 44 5.00 -4.87 -8.62
C PRO A 44 3.74 -4.65 -7.78
N MET A 45 3.54 -3.41 -7.31
CA MET A 45 2.36 -3.05 -6.53
C MET A 45 1.11 -3.05 -7.40
N LYS A 46 0.13 -3.91 -7.08
CA LYS A 46 -1.16 -3.96 -7.80
C LYS A 46 -1.87 -2.62 -7.84
N GLN A 47 -1.72 -1.79 -6.80
CA GLN A 47 -2.30 -0.45 -6.73
C GLN A 47 -1.78 0.50 -7.82
N ARG A 48 -0.59 0.24 -8.38
CA ARG A 48 0.04 1.03 -9.44
C ARG A 48 -0.27 0.51 -10.84
N SER A 49 -1.05 -0.57 -10.98
CA SER A 49 -1.26 -1.24 -12.28
C SER A 49 -1.98 -0.38 -13.33
N GLN A 50 -2.69 0.66 -12.89
CA GLN A 50 -3.47 1.56 -13.76
C GLN A 50 -2.82 2.94 -13.93
N ILE A 51 -1.65 3.15 -13.32
CA ILE A 51 -0.86 4.39 -13.43
C ILE A 51 -0.21 4.39 -14.81
N GLN A 52 -0.41 5.47 -15.57
CA GLN A 52 0.24 5.65 -16.87
C GLN A 52 1.44 6.57 -16.79
N ASN A 53 1.38 7.58 -15.91
CA ASN A 53 2.43 8.58 -15.69
C ASN A 53 2.78 8.66 -14.22
N LEU A 54 4.02 9.05 -13.90
CA LEU A 54 4.49 9.19 -12.52
C LEU A 54 3.66 10.19 -11.70
N GLU A 55 3.13 11.23 -12.34
CA GLU A 55 2.25 12.23 -11.71
C GLU A 55 0.91 11.68 -11.21
N GLU A 56 0.52 10.49 -11.66
CA GLU A 56 -0.70 9.83 -11.16
C GLU A 56 -0.46 9.00 -9.90
N ASP A 57 0.79 8.91 -9.44
CA ASP A 57 1.16 8.17 -8.26
C ASP A 57 0.75 8.91 -6.98
N TRP A 58 -0.23 8.34 -6.30
CA TRP A 58 -0.74 8.86 -5.03
C TRP A 58 0.03 8.34 -3.81
N THR A 59 0.85 7.29 -3.98
CA THR A 59 1.50 6.56 -2.87
C THR A 59 2.61 7.36 -2.18
N GLY A 60 3.13 8.40 -2.84
CA GLY A 60 4.11 9.35 -2.29
C GLY A 60 3.56 10.74 -2.00
N THR A 61 2.25 10.98 -2.14
CA THR A 61 1.67 12.32 -1.95
C THR A 61 1.39 12.61 -0.47
N SER A 62 2.00 13.67 0.06
CA SER A 62 1.80 14.13 1.45
C SER A 62 0.45 14.83 1.65
N SER A 63 -0.02 15.59 0.65
CA SER A 63 -1.33 16.26 0.70
C SER A 63 -2.49 15.26 0.57
N THR A 64 -3.35 15.20 1.59
CA THR A 64 -4.55 14.33 1.63
C THR A 64 -5.52 14.59 0.48
N VAL A 65 -5.76 15.87 0.15
CA VAL A 65 -6.69 16.24 -0.93
C VAL A 65 -6.16 15.77 -2.28
N MET A 66 -4.87 16.00 -2.54
CA MET A 66 -4.23 15.55 -3.78
C MET A 66 -4.21 14.02 -3.87
N ARG A 67 -3.86 13.33 -2.78
CA ARG A 67 -3.91 11.87 -2.70
C ARG A 67 -5.30 11.34 -3.09
N ARG A 68 -6.36 11.89 -2.49
CA ARG A 68 -7.74 11.48 -2.76
C ARG A 68 -8.14 11.71 -4.22
N LYS A 69 -7.78 12.85 -4.80
CA LYS A 69 -8.05 13.18 -6.21
C LYS A 69 -7.39 12.17 -7.16
N LEU A 70 -6.11 11.88 -6.95
CA LEU A 70 -5.35 10.92 -7.76
C LEU A 70 -5.91 9.50 -7.63
N GLN A 71 -6.19 9.07 -6.39
CA GLN A 71 -6.79 7.76 -6.12
C GLN A 71 -8.16 7.60 -6.80
N ASN A 72 -9.03 8.62 -6.70
CA ASN A 72 -10.34 8.61 -7.34
C ASN A 72 -10.23 8.51 -8.87
N ARG A 73 -9.26 9.21 -9.47
CA ARG A 73 -9.01 9.13 -10.93
C ARG A 73 -8.68 7.70 -11.36
N LEU A 74 -7.77 7.03 -10.64
CA LEU A 74 -7.39 5.64 -10.93
C LEU A 74 -8.56 4.67 -10.72
N ASN A 75 -9.32 4.83 -9.64
CA ASN A 75 -10.51 4.00 -9.38
C ASN A 75 -11.58 4.18 -10.46
N GLN A 76 -11.80 5.41 -10.93
CA GLN A 76 -12.73 5.71 -12.00
C GLN A 76 -12.28 5.05 -13.31
N ARG A 77 -10.98 5.11 -13.63
CA ARG A 77 -10.41 4.44 -14.81
C ARG A 77 -10.62 2.93 -14.73
N ALA A 78 -10.28 2.30 -13.60
CA ALA A 78 -10.48 0.87 -13.39
C ALA A 78 -11.96 0.47 -13.54
N SER A 79 -12.87 1.25 -12.96
CA SER A 79 -14.32 1.06 -13.11
C SER A 79 -14.78 1.13 -14.57
N ARG A 80 -14.29 2.12 -15.35
CA ARG A 80 -14.62 2.23 -16.78
C ARG A 80 -14.09 1.05 -17.59
N GLN A 81 -12.88 0.58 -17.30
CA GLN A 81 -12.30 -0.57 -17.97
C GLN A 81 -13.11 -1.85 -17.72
N ARG A 82 -13.50 -2.10 -16.46
CA ARG A 82 -14.36 -3.23 -16.11
C ARG A 82 -15.69 -3.19 -16.87
N ARG A 83 -16.38 -2.05 -16.83
CA ARG A 83 -17.66 -1.87 -17.55
C ARG A 83 -17.55 -2.09 -19.06
N LYS A 84 -16.44 -1.66 -19.68
CA LYS A 84 -16.18 -1.88 -21.11
C LYS A 84 -15.90 -3.35 -21.43
N ALA A 85 -15.24 -4.08 -20.51
CA ALA A 85 -15.05 -5.52 -20.67
C ALA A 85 -16.38 -6.28 -20.53
N ASP A 86 -17.21 -5.90 -19.56
CA ASP A 86 -18.53 -6.52 -19.35
C ASP A 86 -19.44 -6.32 -20.56
N SER A 87 -19.48 -5.11 -21.14
CA SER A 87 -20.29 -4.85 -22.33
C SER A 87 -19.82 -5.66 -23.55
N ARG A 88 -18.50 -5.81 -23.74
CA ARG A 88 -17.94 -6.66 -24.80
C ARG A 88 -18.29 -8.13 -24.59
N LYS A 89 -18.24 -8.61 -23.35
CA LYS A 89 -18.60 -9.99 -23.01
C LYS A 89 -20.08 -10.26 -23.33
N LEU A 90 -20.97 -9.33 -22.96
CA LEU A 90 -22.39 -9.44 -23.29
C LEU A 90 -22.61 -9.51 -24.82
N GLN A 91 -21.97 -8.63 -25.59
CA GLN A 91 -22.05 -8.65 -27.05
C GLN A 91 -21.54 -9.97 -27.65
N ALA A 92 -20.44 -10.52 -27.11
CA ALA A 92 -19.90 -11.79 -27.58
C ALA A 92 -20.86 -12.96 -27.30
N ILE A 93 -21.51 -12.97 -26.13
CA ILE A 93 -22.50 -13.99 -25.78
C ILE A 93 -23.70 -13.91 -26.71
N THR A 94 -24.25 -12.72 -26.96
CA THR A 94 -25.39 -12.54 -27.87
C THR A 94 -25.10 -13.11 -29.26
N LYS A 95 -23.90 -12.83 -29.80
CA LYS A 95 -23.47 -13.34 -31.12
C LYS A 95 -23.27 -14.85 -31.22
N VAL A 96 -23.09 -15.55 -30.10
CA VAL A 96 -22.92 -17.01 -30.08
C VAL A 96 -24.28 -17.73 -30.01
N VAL A 97 -25.31 -17.03 -29.54
CA VAL A 97 -26.68 -17.56 -29.40
C VAL A 97 -27.48 -17.40 -30.70
N GLU A 98 -27.17 -16.39 -31.51
CA GLU A 98 -27.68 -16.21 -32.88
C GLU A 98 -27.01 -17.16 -33.88
#